data_AF-A0A7V9M0G8-F1
#
_entry.id   AF-A0A7V9M0G8-F1
#
_cell.length_a   1.000
_cell.length_b   1.000
_cell.length_c   1.000
_cell.angle_alpha   90.00
_cell.angle_beta   90.00
_cell.angle_gamma   90.00
#
_symmetry.space_group_name_H-M   'P 1'
#
loop_
_entity.id
_entity.type
_entity.pdbx_description
1 polymer ?
#
loop_
_entity_poly.entity_id
_entity_poly.type
_entity_poly.pdbx_seq_one_letter_code
_entity_poly.pdbx_strand_id
1 'polypeptide(L)'
;SMSFEKTLFNGIFASGKSVMLSDLKNVLYTTMNTARSQLKAEVDKGAYYEKHAGYNSILLIVLGIGIIIYGFGNLTGILEGTMWYAIALITSGIIILIFGIFMTRKTKKGTVLYQKLAGFREFIQLVEKDRLKEFLKQDEHYFDKVLPYAIVFDVADKWKDKLASLDIPPPTWYMGNYRNYNTGMFMHSLDRSMNEMSKSFYSAPRSSGSSGGSFSGGGSSGGGFGGGGGSSW
;
A
#
# COMPACT_ATOMS: atom_id res chain seq x y z
N SER A 1 -14.77 -15.10 -8.48
CA SER A 1 -13.39 -14.89 -8.03
C SER A 1 -12.63 -14.10 -9.07
N MET A 2 -11.81 -13.17 -8.61
CA MET A 2 -10.99 -12.31 -9.46
C MET A 2 -9.86 -13.12 -10.11
N SER A 3 -9.33 -12.66 -11.25
CA SER A 3 -8.31 -13.40 -12.02
C SER A 3 -7.05 -13.68 -11.18
N PHE A 4 -6.61 -12.70 -10.39
CA PHE A 4 -5.43 -12.84 -9.53
C PHE A 4 -5.60 -13.89 -8.43
N GLU A 5 -6.82 -14.05 -7.88
CA GLU A 5 -7.09 -15.04 -6.83
C GLU A 5 -6.90 -16.46 -7.37
N LYS A 6 -7.42 -16.71 -8.57
CA LYS A 6 -7.25 -18.01 -9.25
C LYS A 6 -5.79 -18.27 -9.60
N THR A 7 -5.09 -17.27 -10.12
CA THR A 7 -3.67 -17.40 -10.46
C THR A 7 -2.83 -17.71 -9.21
N LEU A 8 -3.07 -16.99 -8.10
CA LEU A 8 -2.39 -17.25 -6.84
C LEU A 8 -2.70 -18.65 -6.30
N PHE A 9 -3.97 -19.01 -6.22
CA PHE A 9 -4.42 -20.31 -5.70
C PHE A 9 -3.83 -21.48 -6.50
N ASN A 10 -3.94 -21.43 -7.84
CA ASN A 10 -3.40 -22.47 -8.70
C ASN A 10 -1.87 -22.56 -8.63
N GLY A 11 -1.18 -21.45 -8.40
CA GLY A 11 0.27 -21.47 -8.21
C GLY A 11 0.69 -22.08 -6.88
N ILE A 12 -0.05 -21.84 -5.79
CA ILE A 12 0.23 -22.45 -4.48
C ILE A 12 -0.04 -23.95 -4.52
N PHE A 13 -1.12 -24.39 -5.18
CA PHE A 13 -1.56 -25.79 -5.20
C PHE A 13 -1.26 -26.51 -6.52
N ALA A 14 -0.21 -26.10 -7.24
CA ALA A 14 0.13 -26.66 -8.55
C ALA A 14 0.47 -28.15 -8.49
N SER A 15 1.09 -28.62 -7.41
CA SER A 15 1.55 -30.01 -7.23
C SER A 15 0.54 -30.92 -6.52
N GLY A 16 -0.59 -30.40 -6.05
CA GLY A 16 -1.63 -31.20 -5.40
C GLY A 16 -2.42 -30.47 -4.32
N LYS A 17 -3.23 -31.23 -3.57
CA LYS A 17 -4.10 -30.70 -2.50
C LYS A 17 -3.35 -30.24 -1.24
N SER A 18 -2.12 -30.72 -1.05
CA SER A 18 -1.23 -30.35 0.05
C SER A 18 0.16 -30.16 -0.53
N VAL A 19 0.80 -29.04 -0.20
CA VAL A 19 2.09 -28.63 -0.76
C VAL A 19 2.99 -28.20 0.40
N MET A 20 4.24 -28.69 0.40
CA MET A 20 5.20 -28.27 1.40
C MET A 20 5.68 -26.86 1.10
N LEU A 21 5.91 -26.06 2.15
CA LEU A 21 6.38 -24.69 1.97
C LEU A 21 7.76 -24.61 1.30
N SER A 22 8.58 -25.64 1.47
CA SER A 22 9.87 -25.82 0.80
C SER A 22 9.74 -25.86 -0.72
N ASP A 23 8.67 -26.45 -1.24
CA ASP A 23 8.48 -26.70 -2.67
C ASP A 23 8.09 -25.41 -3.41
N LEU A 24 7.55 -24.44 -2.67
CA LEU A 24 7.17 -23.12 -3.17
C LEU A 24 8.36 -22.15 -3.21
N LYS A 25 9.45 -22.47 -2.50
CA LYS A 25 10.64 -21.63 -2.42
C LYS A 25 11.28 -21.48 -3.79
N ASN A 26 11.60 -20.25 -4.20
CA ASN A 26 12.21 -19.92 -5.49
C ASN A 26 11.37 -20.25 -6.75
N VAL A 27 10.12 -20.71 -6.60
CA VAL A 27 9.23 -21.06 -7.72
C VAL A 27 8.03 -20.12 -7.75
N LEU A 28 7.39 -19.93 -6.60
CA LEU A 28 6.12 -19.21 -6.50
C LEU A 28 6.22 -17.71 -6.83
N TYR A 29 7.42 -17.12 -6.74
CA TYR A 29 7.62 -15.69 -7.01
C TYR A 29 7.14 -15.26 -8.41
N THR A 30 7.22 -16.15 -9.41
CA THR A 30 6.74 -15.90 -10.78
C THR A 30 5.21 -15.76 -10.83
N THR A 31 4.50 -16.69 -10.17
CA THR A 31 3.05 -16.62 -9.98
C THR A 31 2.67 -15.39 -9.17
N MET A 32 3.40 -15.08 -8.10
CA MET A 32 3.16 -13.88 -7.28
C MET A 32 3.28 -12.60 -8.10
N ASN A 33 4.28 -12.50 -8.96
CA ASN A 33 4.45 -11.36 -9.86
C ASN A 33 3.30 -11.24 -10.87
N THR A 34 2.83 -12.37 -11.39
CA THR A 34 1.68 -12.41 -12.31
C THR A 34 0.39 -11.98 -11.62
N ALA A 35 0.11 -12.55 -10.44
CA ALA A 35 -1.05 -12.20 -9.63
C ALA A 35 -1.01 -10.71 -9.20
N ARG A 36 0.17 -10.19 -8.84
CA ARG A 36 0.37 -8.77 -8.54
C ARG A 36 0.07 -7.87 -9.75
N SER A 37 0.51 -8.26 -10.94
CA SER A 37 0.22 -7.51 -12.17
C SER A 37 -1.28 -7.48 -12.48
N GLN A 38 -1.96 -8.63 -12.34
CA GLN A 38 -3.40 -8.73 -12.51
C GLN A 38 -4.18 -7.90 -11.47
N LEU A 39 -3.76 -7.95 -10.19
CA LEU A 39 -4.32 -7.11 -9.14
C LEU A 39 -4.15 -5.62 -9.47
N LYS A 40 -2.95 -5.21 -9.90
CA LYS A 40 -2.70 -3.82 -10.30
C LYS A 40 -3.60 -3.40 -11.46
N ALA A 41 -3.74 -4.24 -12.48
CA ALA A 41 -4.61 -3.97 -13.62
C ALA A 41 -6.08 -3.82 -13.21
N GLU A 42 -6.56 -4.64 -12.27
CA GLU A 42 -7.93 -4.58 -11.77
C GLU A 42 -8.18 -3.33 -10.91
N VAL A 43 -7.21 -2.99 -10.05
CA VAL A 43 -7.24 -1.77 -9.24
C VAL A 43 -7.20 -0.51 -10.13
N ASP A 44 -6.42 -0.52 -11.20
CA ASP A 44 -6.36 0.55 -12.20
C ASP A 44 -7.69 0.68 -12.97
N LYS A 45 -8.32 -0.44 -13.37
CA LYS A 45 -9.66 -0.45 -14.02
C LYS A 45 -10.75 0.10 -13.10
N GLY A 46 -10.66 -0.15 -11.80
CA GLY A 46 -11.60 0.37 -10.80
C GLY A 46 -11.57 1.91 -10.64
N ALA A 47 -10.67 2.59 -11.35
CA ALA A 47 -10.41 4.03 -11.25
C ALA A 47 -10.09 4.48 -9.82
N TYR A 48 -9.51 3.58 -9.01
CA TYR A 48 -8.96 3.92 -7.69
C TYR A 48 -7.70 4.79 -7.84
N TYR A 49 -6.96 4.63 -8.94
CA TYR A 49 -5.88 5.52 -9.37
C TYR A 49 -6.26 6.23 -10.67
N GLU A 50 -6.08 7.55 -10.75
CA GLU A 50 -6.37 8.31 -11.96
C GLU A 50 -5.10 8.28 -12.81
N LYS A 51 -5.13 7.46 -13.85
CA LYS A 51 -4.07 7.41 -14.86
C LYS A 51 -3.94 8.72 -15.66
N HIS A 52 -4.97 9.58 -15.61
CA HIS A 52 -5.09 10.83 -16.37
C HIS A 52 -5.35 12.10 -15.53
N ALA A 53 -5.28 12.02 -14.19
CA ALA A 53 -5.45 13.17 -13.27
C ALA A 53 -4.51 14.34 -13.58
N GLY A 54 -3.36 14.03 -14.16
CA GLY A 54 -2.27 14.94 -14.35
C GLY A 54 -2.35 15.78 -15.61
N TYR A 55 -3.31 15.61 -16.54
CA TYR A 55 -3.23 16.34 -17.82
C TYR A 55 -3.28 17.86 -17.61
N ASN A 56 -4.18 18.34 -16.75
CA ASN A 56 -4.26 19.78 -16.43
C ASN A 56 -3.04 20.25 -15.63
N SER A 57 -2.52 19.42 -14.73
CA SER A 57 -1.31 19.71 -13.96
C SER A 57 -0.06 19.77 -14.86
N ILE A 58 0.06 18.85 -15.81
CA ILE A 58 1.13 18.80 -16.82
C ILE A 58 1.01 20.00 -17.76
N LEU A 59 -0.20 20.35 -18.20
CA LEU A 59 -0.44 21.53 -19.02
C LEU A 59 -0.01 22.80 -18.28
N LEU A 60 -0.38 22.96 -17.00
CA LEU A 60 0.05 24.10 -16.17
C LEU A 60 1.57 24.12 -15.95
N ILE A 61 2.22 22.96 -15.76
CA ILE A 61 3.68 22.86 -15.64
C ILE A 61 4.36 23.30 -16.95
N VAL A 62 3.90 22.79 -18.10
CA VAL A 62 4.43 23.15 -19.42
C VAL A 62 4.22 24.64 -19.71
N LEU A 63 3.04 25.17 -19.38
CA LEU A 63 2.72 26.59 -19.52
C LEU A 63 3.64 27.45 -18.62
N GLY A 64 3.81 27.06 -17.36
CA GLY A 64 4.68 27.76 -16.41
C GLY A 64 6.14 27.78 -16.87
N ILE A 65 6.66 26.65 -17.36
CA ILE A 65 8.01 26.57 -17.94
C ILE A 65 8.13 27.47 -19.17
N GLY A 66 7.13 27.45 -20.07
CA GLY A 66 7.11 28.31 -21.25
C GLY A 66 7.16 29.79 -20.92
N ILE A 67 6.40 30.23 -19.91
CA ILE A 67 6.38 31.62 -19.44
C ILE A 67 7.73 32.02 -18.84
N ILE A 68 8.39 31.13 -18.08
CA ILE A 68 9.71 31.38 -17.51
C ILE A 68 10.77 31.52 -18.61
N ILE A 69 10.77 30.63 -19.61
CA ILE A 69 11.70 30.68 -20.75
C ILE A 69 11.51 31.98 -21.54
N TYR A 70 10.25 32.36 -21.80
CA TYR A 70 9.93 33.60 -22.50
C TYR A 70 10.37 34.84 -21.69
N GLY A 71 10.13 34.86 -20.38
CA GLY A 71 10.60 35.92 -19.50
C GLY A 71 12.13 36.01 -19.45
N PHE A 72 12.83 34.87 -19.44
CA PHE A 72 14.29 34.83 -19.46
C PHE A 72 14.88 35.34 -20.79
N GLY A 73 14.25 35.03 -21.93
CA GLY A 73 14.64 35.57 -23.24
C GLY A 73 14.50 37.09 -23.37
N ASN A 74 13.52 37.68 -22.66
CA ASN A 74 13.40 39.14 -22.54
C ASN A 74 14.48 39.73 -21.61
N LEU A 75 14.91 39.00 -20.57
CA LEU A 75 15.94 39.46 -19.64
C LEU A 75 17.34 39.50 -20.29
N THR A 76 17.65 38.53 -21.15
CA THR A 76 18.95 38.44 -21.84
C THR A 76 19.06 39.35 -23.08
N GLY A 77 18.01 40.11 -23.40
CA GLY A 77 17.98 41.03 -24.54
C GLY A 77 17.82 40.34 -25.90
N ILE A 78 17.47 39.04 -25.92
CA ILE A 78 17.19 38.28 -27.15
C ILE A 78 15.82 38.68 -27.74
N LEU A 79 14.89 39.11 -26.88
CA LEU A 79 13.58 39.65 -27.23
C LEU A 79 13.55 41.13 -26.79
N GLU A 80 13.19 42.05 -27.70
CA GLU A 80 13.09 43.48 -27.41
C GLU A 80 11.96 43.73 -26.38
N GLY A 81 12.33 43.87 -25.11
CA GLY A 81 11.37 44.04 -24.01
C GLY A 81 11.94 44.82 -22.82
N THR A 82 11.07 45.48 -22.06
CA THR A 82 11.50 46.23 -20.86
C THR A 82 11.81 45.28 -19.70
N MET A 83 12.92 45.49 -18.98
CA MET A 83 13.40 44.57 -17.93
C MET A 83 12.36 44.26 -16.84
N TRP A 84 11.47 45.20 -16.50
CA TRP A 84 10.45 44.98 -15.49
C TRP A 84 9.38 43.95 -15.93
N TYR A 85 9.06 43.89 -17.23
CA TYR A 85 8.16 42.87 -17.78
C TYR A 85 8.76 41.46 -17.66
N ALA A 86 10.08 41.33 -17.87
CA ALA A 86 10.78 40.05 -17.76
C ALA A 86 10.69 39.47 -16.34
N ILE A 87 10.90 40.32 -15.32
CA ILE A 87 10.81 39.92 -13.91
C ILE A 87 9.37 39.50 -13.55
N ALA A 88 8.36 40.28 -13.97
CA ALA A 88 6.96 39.96 -13.72
C ALA A 88 6.53 38.62 -14.35
N LEU A 89 6.99 38.33 -15.56
CA LEU A 89 6.71 37.07 -16.26
C LEU A 89 7.34 35.87 -15.54
N ILE A 90 8.61 35.98 -15.13
CA ILE A 90 9.29 34.91 -14.40
C ILE A 90 8.57 34.62 -13.08
N THR A 91 8.20 35.65 -12.30
CA THR A 91 7.47 35.48 -11.04
C THR A 91 6.11 34.82 -11.27
N SER A 92 5.35 35.24 -12.28
CA SER A 92 4.06 34.63 -12.64
C SER A 92 4.22 33.16 -13.06
N GLY A 93 5.23 32.85 -13.87
CA GLY A 93 5.53 31.48 -14.31
C GLY A 93 5.90 30.57 -13.14
N ILE A 94 6.66 31.05 -12.16
CA ILE A 94 6.99 30.30 -10.94
C ILE A 94 5.73 29.99 -10.13
N ILE A 95 4.83 30.97 -9.96
CA ILE A 95 3.56 30.78 -9.26
C ILE A 95 2.72 29.68 -9.95
N ILE A 96 2.56 29.76 -11.26
CA ILE A 96 1.82 28.78 -12.07
C ILE A 96 2.45 27.38 -11.95
N LEU A 97 3.79 27.29 -11.95
CA LEU A 97 4.52 26.03 -11.84
C LEU A 97 4.30 25.38 -10.47
N ILE A 98 4.35 26.17 -9.39
CA ILE A 98 4.03 25.72 -8.03
C ILE A 98 2.59 25.17 -8.00
N PHE A 99 1.61 25.91 -8.52
CA PHE A 99 0.23 25.43 -8.60
C PHE A 99 0.11 24.15 -9.43
N GLY A 100 0.81 24.03 -10.56
CA GLY A 100 0.83 22.83 -11.39
C GLY A 100 1.33 21.59 -10.66
N ILE A 101 2.39 21.72 -9.84
CA ILE A 101 2.93 20.63 -9.03
C ILE A 101 1.93 20.23 -7.93
N PHE A 102 1.38 21.20 -7.19
CA PHE A 102 0.47 20.93 -6.07
C PHE A 102 -0.94 20.49 -6.50
N MET A 103 -1.35 20.78 -7.73
CA MET A 103 -2.69 20.45 -8.26
C MET A 103 -2.82 19.02 -8.81
N THR A 104 -1.86 18.12 -8.53
CA THR A 104 -2.00 16.70 -8.86
C THR A 104 -3.19 16.10 -8.09
N ARG A 105 -4.34 15.97 -8.77
CA ARG A 105 -5.57 15.48 -8.15
C ARG A 105 -5.42 14.02 -7.75
N LYS A 106 -5.62 13.74 -6.45
CA LYS A 106 -5.90 12.38 -5.96
C LYS A 106 -7.35 12.04 -6.34
N THR A 107 -7.59 10.81 -6.79
CA THR A 107 -8.94 10.38 -7.20
C THR A 107 -9.92 10.49 -6.04
N LYS A 108 -11.14 10.95 -6.30
CA LYS A 108 -12.19 10.97 -5.26
C LYS A 108 -12.48 9.56 -4.73
N LYS A 109 -12.55 8.56 -5.62
CA LYS A 109 -12.85 7.17 -5.26
C LYS A 109 -11.74 6.52 -4.43
N GLY A 110 -10.48 6.66 -4.85
CA GLY A 110 -9.33 6.13 -4.12
C GLY A 110 -9.14 6.82 -2.78
N THR A 111 -9.39 8.13 -2.70
CA THR A 111 -9.32 8.87 -1.44
C THR A 111 -10.37 8.38 -0.43
N VAL A 112 -11.62 8.16 -0.87
CA VAL A 112 -12.68 7.63 0.01
C VAL A 112 -12.35 6.21 0.48
N LEU A 113 -11.88 5.33 -0.42
CA LEU A 113 -11.49 3.99 -0.03
C LEU A 113 -10.31 4.01 0.95
N TYR A 114 -9.30 4.85 0.69
CA TYR A 114 -8.17 5.04 1.59
C TYR A 114 -8.62 5.53 2.97
N GLN A 115 -9.51 6.52 3.04
CA GLN A 115 -10.06 7.01 4.30
C GLN A 115 -10.81 5.91 5.07
N LYS A 116 -11.61 5.09 4.38
CA LYS A 116 -12.28 3.94 5.00
C LYS A 116 -11.30 2.93 5.57
N LEU A 117 -10.24 2.59 4.82
CA LEU A 117 -9.21 1.65 5.27
C LEU A 117 -8.38 2.23 6.42
N ALA A 118 -8.04 3.52 6.37
CA ALA A 118 -7.31 4.21 7.42
C ALA A 118 -8.14 4.26 8.72
N GLY A 119 -9.42 4.65 8.63
CA GLY A 119 -10.32 4.65 9.79
C GLY A 119 -10.55 3.24 10.35
N PHE A 120 -10.60 2.22 9.48
CA PHE A 120 -10.70 0.83 9.95
C PHE A 120 -9.43 0.34 10.64
N ARG A 121 -8.24 0.70 10.13
CA ARG A 121 -6.96 0.42 10.81
C ARG A 121 -6.91 1.06 12.18
N GLU A 122 -7.30 2.33 12.27
CA GLU A 122 -7.36 3.07 13.53
C GLU A 122 -8.35 2.44 14.51
N PHE A 123 -9.52 2.02 14.02
CA PHE A 123 -10.50 1.28 14.80
C PHE A 123 -9.89 -0.01 15.39
N ILE A 124 -9.26 -0.87 14.59
CA ILE A 124 -8.61 -2.12 15.09
C ILE A 124 -7.56 -1.78 16.16
N GLN A 125 -6.77 -0.73 15.92
CA GLN A 125 -5.71 -0.31 16.83
C GLN A 125 -6.24 0.24 18.16
N LEU A 126 -7.34 0.99 18.16
CA LEU A 126 -7.83 1.73 19.33
C LEU A 126 -9.02 1.08 20.04
N VAL A 127 -9.80 0.23 19.37
CA VAL A 127 -11.04 -0.31 19.93
C VAL A 127 -10.83 -1.00 21.27
N GLU A 128 -11.73 -0.72 22.21
CA GLU A 128 -11.70 -1.25 23.55
C GLU A 128 -12.19 -2.70 23.60
N LYS A 129 -11.76 -3.43 24.63
CA LYS A 129 -12.08 -4.85 24.82
C LYS A 129 -13.59 -5.09 24.94
N ASP A 130 -14.33 -4.20 25.60
CA ASP A 130 -15.77 -4.39 25.82
C ASP A 130 -16.57 -4.20 24.54
N ARG A 131 -16.18 -3.24 23.68
CA ARG A 131 -16.73 -3.11 22.33
C ARG A 131 -16.44 -4.35 21.47
N LEU A 132 -15.27 -4.95 21.60
CA LEU A 132 -14.95 -6.20 20.90
C LEU A 132 -15.84 -7.36 21.35
N LYS A 133 -16.12 -7.47 22.65
CA LYS A 133 -17.06 -8.48 23.17
C LYS A 133 -18.46 -8.30 22.59
N GLU A 134 -18.94 -7.06 22.43
CA GLU A 134 -20.23 -6.79 21.78
C GLU A 134 -20.26 -7.29 20.34
N PHE A 135 -19.21 -7.01 19.56
CA PHE A 135 -19.13 -7.48 18.17
C PHE A 135 -19.05 -9.01 18.07
N LEU A 136 -18.28 -9.66 18.95
CA LEU A 136 -18.18 -11.11 19.01
C LEU A 136 -19.51 -11.79 19.40
N LYS A 137 -20.34 -11.12 20.23
CA LYS A 137 -21.70 -11.60 20.55
C LYS A 137 -22.66 -11.51 19.36
N GLN A 138 -22.50 -10.51 18.51
CA GLN A 138 -23.32 -10.33 17.31
C GLN A 138 -22.87 -11.25 16.17
N ASP A 139 -21.56 -11.45 16.04
CA ASP A 139 -20.94 -12.28 15.02
C ASP A 139 -19.76 -13.04 15.63
N GLU A 140 -19.97 -14.33 15.91
CA GLU A 140 -18.95 -15.23 16.46
C GLU A 140 -17.71 -15.33 15.54
N HIS A 141 -17.90 -15.13 14.24
CA HIS A 141 -16.83 -15.18 13.22
C HIS A 141 -16.23 -13.81 12.92
N TYR A 142 -16.56 -12.78 13.71
CA TYR A 142 -16.01 -11.44 13.53
C TYR A 142 -14.48 -11.46 13.57
N PHE A 143 -13.91 -12.26 14.48
CA PHE A 143 -12.47 -12.44 14.60
C PHE A 143 -11.84 -12.94 13.29
N ASP A 144 -12.41 -14.00 12.70
CA ASP A 144 -11.90 -14.63 11.48
C ASP A 144 -11.91 -13.65 10.29
N LYS A 145 -12.90 -12.77 10.24
CA LYS A 145 -13.04 -11.77 9.19
C LYS A 145 -12.04 -10.63 9.34
N VAL A 146 -11.71 -10.22 10.56
CA VAL A 146 -10.83 -9.06 10.84
C VAL A 146 -9.36 -9.44 10.84
N LEU A 147 -9.01 -10.68 11.22
CA LEU A 147 -7.64 -11.15 11.36
C LEU A 147 -6.76 -10.90 10.12
N PRO A 148 -7.19 -11.21 8.87
CA PRO A 148 -6.38 -10.93 7.68
C PRO A 148 -6.04 -9.44 7.52
N TYR A 149 -6.97 -8.54 7.85
CA TYR A 149 -6.75 -7.09 7.79
C TYR A 149 -5.77 -6.61 8.85
N ALA A 150 -5.87 -7.15 10.08
CA ALA A 150 -4.94 -6.81 11.15
C ALA A 150 -3.49 -7.20 10.82
N ILE A 151 -3.29 -8.34 10.14
CA ILE A 151 -1.99 -8.79 9.64
C ILE A 151 -1.48 -7.84 8.55
N VAL A 152 -2.31 -7.52 7.55
CA VAL A 152 -1.91 -6.62 6.44
C VAL A 152 -1.61 -5.19 6.92
N PHE A 153 -2.32 -4.71 7.95
CA PHE A 153 -2.08 -3.40 8.55
C PHE A 153 -0.93 -3.36 9.58
N ASP A 154 -0.29 -4.49 9.85
CA ASP A 154 0.79 -4.62 10.83
C ASP A 154 0.36 -4.18 12.24
N VAL A 155 -0.86 -4.54 12.64
CA VAL A 155 -1.43 -4.25 13.97
C VAL A 155 -1.86 -5.52 14.71
N ALA A 156 -1.49 -6.70 14.18
CA ALA A 156 -1.84 -8.00 14.72
C ALA A 156 -1.38 -8.20 16.17
N ASP A 157 -0.23 -7.65 16.56
CA ASP A 157 0.28 -7.75 17.95
C ASP A 157 -0.61 -7.01 18.96
N LYS A 158 -0.93 -5.74 18.67
CA LYS A 158 -1.84 -4.95 19.53
C LYS A 158 -3.24 -5.57 19.58
N TRP A 159 -3.66 -6.17 18.47
CA TRP A 159 -4.93 -6.88 18.38
C TRP A 159 -4.93 -8.15 19.22
N LYS A 160 -3.85 -8.93 19.16
CA LYS A 160 -3.63 -10.15 19.92
C LYS A 160 -3.71 -9.91 21.43
N ASP A 161 -3.11 -8.85 21.96
CA ASP A 161 -3.15 -8.57 23.41
C ASP A 161 -4.57 -8.28 23.91
N LYS A 162 -5.40 -7.66 23.06
CA LYS A 162 -6.82 -7.43 23.36
C LYS A 162 -7.62 -8.73 23.35
N LEU A 163 -7.30 -9.61 22.40
CA LEU A 163 -7.97 -10.90 22.21
C LEU A 163 -7.51 -11.97 23.21
N ALA A 164 -6.25 -11.97 23.65
CA ALA A 164 -5.74 -12.96 24.60
C ALA A 164 -6.45 -12.88 25.96
N SER A 165 -7.06 -11.73 26.29
CA SER A 165 -7.90 -11.55 27.47
C SER A 165 -9.37 -11.94 27.25
N LEU A 166 -9.75 -12.33 26.04
CA LEU A 166 -11.09 -12.77 25.68
C LEU A 166 -11.00 -14.28 25.43
N ASP A 167 -11.80 -15.07 26.14
CA ASP A 167 -11.83 -16.53 25.96
C ASP A 167 -12.63 -16.89 24.69
N ILE A 168 -12.04 -16.61 23.53
CA ILE A 168 -12.66 -16.77 22.22
C ILE A 168 -12.38 -18.20 21.73
N PRO A 169 -13.38 -18.93 21.21
CA PRO A 169 -13.17 -20.27 20.68
C PRO A 169 -12.17 -20.28 19.51
N PRO A 170 -11.43 -21.38 19.31
CA PRO A 170 -10.54 -21.53 18.16
C PRO A 170 -11.32 -21.42 16.85
N PRO A 171 -10.76 -20.78 15.82
CA PRO A 171 -11.41 -20.73 14.51
C PRO A 171 -11.65 -22.11 13.92
N THR A 172 -12.78 -22.28 13.24
CA THR A 172 -13.19 -23.56 12.62
C THR A 172 -12.24 -24.06 11.54
N TRP A 173 -11.54 -23.13 10.88
CA TRP A 173 -10.53 -23.43 9.86
C TRP A 173 -9.17 -23.82 10.44
N TYR A 174 -8.90 -23.48 11.70
CA TYR A 174 -7.61 -23.76 12.33
C TYR A 174 -7.61 -25.17 12.90
N MET A 175 -6.91 -26.09 12.24
CA MET A 175 -6.75 -27.47 12.72
C MET A 175 -5.53 -27.61 13.64
N GLY A 176 -5.73 -28.12 14.86
CA GLY A 176 -4.65 -28.30 15.83
C GLY A 176 -5.08 -29.07 17.08
N ASN A 177 -4.15 -29.30 18.00
CA ASN A 177 -4.47 -29.92 19.28
C ASN A 177 -5.09 -28.87 20.23
N TYR A 178 -6.41 -28.93 20.41
CA TYR A 178 -7.16 -27.95 21.23
C TYR A 178 -7.15 -28.25 22.73
N ARG A 179 -6.50 -29.34 23.17
CA ARG A 179 -6.57 -29.80 24.56
C ARG A 179 -6.00 -28.77 25.56
N ASN A 180 -5.16 -27.84 25.08
CA ASN A 180 -4.66 -26.66 25.79
C ASN A 180 -4.71 -25.41 24.87
N TYR A 181 -5.85 -25.14 24.23
CA TYR A 181 -5.97 -23.96 23.36
C TYR A 181 -5.80 -22.66 24.16
N ASN A 182 -4.97 -21.76 23.63
CA ASN A 182 -4.78 -20.42 24.16
C ASN A 182 -4.65 -19.46 22.96
N THR A 183 -5.47 -18.41 22.94
CA THR A 183 -5.51 -17.43 21.85
C THR A 183 -4.15 -16.75 21.62
N GLY A 184 -3.38 -16.50 22.67
CA GLY A 184 -2.01 -15.97 22.58
C GLY A 184 -1.03 -16.92 21.89
N MET A 185 -1.08 -18.22 22.23
CA MET A 185 -0.26 -19.24 21.56
C MET A 185 -0.64 -19.44 20.10
N PHE A 186 -1.95 -19.43 19.80
CA PHE A 186 -2.48 -19.50 18.45
C PHE A 186 -1.96 -18.33 17.60
N MET A 187 -2.09 -17.09 18.08
CA MET A 187 -1.63 -15.91 17.35
C MET A 187 -0.11 -15.92 17.13
N HIS A 188 0.68 -16.35 18.12
CA HIS A 188 2.13 -16.52 17.95
C HIS A 188 2.52 -17.60 16.94
N SER A 189 1.72 -18.68 16.86
CA SER A 189 1.98 -19.77 15.91
C SER A 189 1.58 -19.35 14.49
N LEU A 190 0.49 -18.60 14.35
CA LEU A 190 0.09 -17.98 13.09
C LEU A 190 1.11 -16.99 12.59
N ASP A 191 1.56 -16.05 13.43
CA ASP A 191 2.54 -15.04 13.04
C ASP A 191 3.83 -15.69 12.54
N ARG A 192 4.37 -16.67 13.28
CA ARG A 192 5.52 -17.46 12.85
C ARG A 192 5.29 -18.17 11.51
N SER A 193 4.12 -18.78 11.34
CA SER A 193 3.77 -19.49 10.10
C SER A 193 3.66 -18.53 8.91
N MET A 194 3.06 -17.36 9.10
CA MET A 194 2.93 -16.31 8.08
C MET A 194 4.28 -15.72 7.71
N ASN A 195 5.15 -15.49 8.70
CA ASN A 195 6.51 -14.99 8.48
C ASN A 195 7.35 -15.97 7.65
N GLU A 196 7.29 -17.28 7.95
CA GLU A 196 7.96 -18.30 7.13
C GLU A 196 7.33 -18.42 5.74
N MET A 197 6.00 -18.33 5.65
CA MET A 197 5.29 -18.37 4.37
C MET A 197 5.69 -17.21 3.46
N SER A 198 5.74 -15.98 3.99
CA SER A 198 6.16 -14.78 3.28
C SER A 198 7.59 -14.92 2.74
N LYS A 199 8.53 -15.41 3.56
CA LYS A 199 9.92 -15.66 3.13
C LYS A 199 9.98 -16.62 1.95
N SER A 200 9.22 -17.71 1.97
CA SER A 200 9.20 -18.70 0.89
C SER A 200 8.49 -18.18 -0.36
N PHE A 201 7.36 -17.49 -0.22
CA PHE A 201 6.54 -17.00 -1.33
C PHE A 201 7.25 -15.93 -2.16
N TYR A 202 8.03 -15.05 -1.50
CA TYR A 202 8.81 -14.00 -2.15
C TYR A 202 10.27 -14.38 -2.40
N SER A 203 10.69 -15.60 -2.03
CA SER A 203 12.04 -16.06 -2.34
C SER A 203 12.23 -16.21 -3.85
N ALA A 204 13.32 -15.63 -4.35
CA ALA A 204 13.78 -15.80 -5.72
C ALA A 204 15.22 -16.33 -5.69
N PRO A 205 15.64 -17.12 -6.69
CA PRO A 205 17.02 -17.54 -6.82
C PRO A 205 17.94 -16.33 -6.77
N ARG A 206 19.00 -16.39 -5.95
CA ARG A 206 20.06 -15.39 -6.02
C ARG A 206 20.70 -15.53 -7.40
N SER A 207 20.63 -14.46 -8.22
CA SER A 207 21.37 -14.42 -9.47
C SER A 207 22.85 -14.61 -9.15
N SER A 208 23.43 -15.72 -9.59
CA SER A 208 24.89 -15.88 -9.64
C SER A 208 25.42 -14.79 -10.56
N GLY A 209 26.08 -13.79 -9.98
CA GLY A 209 26.62 -12.66 -10.72
C GLY A 209 27.69 -13.11 -11.72
N SER A 210 27.33 -13.08 -13.00
CA SER A 210 28.23 -12.67 -14.08
C SER A 210 27.84 -11.24 -14.47
N SER A 211 28.85 -10.40 -14.64
CA SER A 211 28.82 -8.99 -15.01
C SER A 211 27.80 -8.65 -16.10
N GLY A 212 26.99 -7.62 -15.87
CA GLY A 212 26.14 -7.02 -16.89
C GLY A 212 25.27 -5.93 -16.30
N GLY A 213 25.69 -4.67 -16.44
CA GLY A 213 24.93 -3.51 -16.00
C GLY A 213 23.54 -3.49 -16.62
N SER A 214 22.53 -3.29 -15.80
CA SER A 214 21.18 -2.92 -16.23
C SER A 214 20.57 -2.02 -15.18
N PHE A 215 20.27 -0.79 -15.62
CA PHE A 215 19.49 0.21 -14.92
C PHE A 215 18.17 -0.40 -14.42
N SER A 216 18.06 -0.60 -13.11
CA SER A 216 16.77 -0.63 -12.43
C SER A 216 16.76 0.53 -11.45
N GLY A 217 15.89 1.50 -11.74
CA GLY A 217 15.78 2.75 -11.01
C GLY A 217 15.56 2.51 -9.52
N GLY A 218 16.35 3.24 -8.73
CA GLY A 218 16.42 3.11 -7.28
C GLY A 218 15.08 3.33 -6.59
N GLY A 219 14.86 2.49 -5.57
CA GLY A 219 13.87 2.77 -4.54
C GLY A 219 14.34 3.99 -3.73
N SER A 220 13.51 5.03 -3.69
CA SER A 220 13.63 6.03 -2.64
C SER A 220 13.11 5.42 -1.35
N SER A 221 14.04 5.26 -0.42
CA SER A 221 13.81 5.13 1.01
C SER A 221 12.84 6.22 1.48
N GLY A 222 11.72 5.78 2.05
CA GLY A 222 10.75 6.64 2.68
C GLY A 222 11.39 7.38 3.85
N GLY A 223 11.50 8.70 3.71
CA GLY A 223 11.69 9.60 4.84
C GLY A 223 10.39 9.66 5.65
N GLY A 224 10.49 9.33 6.93
CA GLY A 224 9.41 9.50 7.87
C GLY A 224 9.05 10.98 8.04
N PHE A 225 7.77 11.29 7.94
CA PHE A 225 7.19 12.50 8.51
C PHE A 225 6.14 12.07 9.52
N GLY A 226 6.59 11.97 10.76
CA GLY A 226 5.73 12.03 11.94
C GLY A 226 5.90 13.40 12.57
N GLY A 227 4.81 13.95 13.09
CA GLY A 227 4.88 15.01 14.10
C GLY A 227 3.90 16.15 13.90
N GLY A 228 2.95 16.26 14.83
CA GLY A 228 2.53 17.57 15.34
C GLY A 228 1.17 18.07 14.86
N GLY A 229 0.11 17.40 15.31
CA GLY A 229 -1.12 18.13 15.63
C GLY A 229 -0.87 18.99 16.86
N GLY A 230 -1.09 20.30 16.73
CA GLY A 230 -1.03 21.27 17.81
C GLY A 230 -2.21 22.20 17.71
N SER A 231 -3.29 21.84 18.40
CA SER A 231 -4.38 22.72 18.76
C SER A 231 -3.95 23.61 19.93
N SER A 232 -4.04 24.92 19.79
CA SER A 232 -4.37 25.82 20.90
C SER A 232 -4.58 27.24 20.37
N TRP A 233 -5.73 27.82 20.78
CA TRP A 233 -6.21 29.20 20.64
C TRP A 233 -6.78 29.61 19.28
#